data_AF-A0A2T6IEQ8-F1
#
_entry.id   AF-A0A2T6IEQ8-F1
#
_cell.length_a   1.000
_cell.length_b   1.000
_cell.length_c   1.000
_cell.angle_alpha   90.00
_cell.angle_beta   90.00
_cell.angle_gamma   90.00
#
_symmetry.space_group_name_H-M   'P 1'
#
loop_
_entity.id
_entity.type
_entity.pdbx_description
1 polymer ?
#
loop_
_entity_poly.entity_id
_entity_poly.type
_entity_poly.pdbx_seq_one_letter_code
_entity_poly.pdbx_strand_id
1 'polypeptide(L)'
;MLEAGEDPLKIARRIVRMASEDIGLADPAALSLCVAAYQASHFTGMPECSTALTMAVIYLCKCPKSNAVDLAYSKAKSLVLEYPDAPVPLHIRNAPTKLMSQLGYGRGYVHTNQPEATLPQFQSRAFRAQTYLPEVLLGTQIVPNISRPSARGGWTP
;
A
#
# COMPACT_ATOMS: atom_id res chain seq x y z
N MET A 1 -17.36 -3.92 -24.19
CA MET A 1 -16.58 -5.06 -23.64
C MET A 1 -17.50 -6.24 -23.39
N LEU A 2 -18.48 -6.15 -22.47
CA LEU A 2 -19.45 -7.23 -22.22
C LEU A 2 -20.24 -7.63 -23.48
N GLU A 3 -20.88 -6.67 -24.16
CA GLU A 3 -21.62 -6.96 -25.41
C GLU A 3 -20.74 -7.42 -26.58
N ALA A 4 -19.43 -7.19 -26.48
CA ALA A 4 -18.46 -7.67 -27.46
C ALA A 4 -17.99 -9.11 -27.17
N GLY A 5 -18.54 -9.77 -26.15
CA GLY A 5 -18.20 -11.15 -25.77
C GLY A 5 -16.93 -11.28 -24.92
N GLU A 6 -16.45 -10.19 -24.32
CA GLU A 6 -15.27 -10.26 -23.46
C GLU A 6 -15.59 -10.92 -22.11
N ASP A 7 -14.69 -11.77 -21.62
CA ASP A 7 -14.80 -12.41 -20.31
C ASP A 7 -14.98 -11.36 -19.20
N PRO A 8 -16.10 -11.38 -18.44
CA PRO A 8 -16.36 -10.45 -17.35
C PRO A 8 -15.23 -10.39 -16.31
N LEU A 9 -14.52 -11.51 -16.08
CA LEU A 9 -13.42 -11.55 -15.14
C LEU A 9 -12.17 -10.85 -15.68
N LYS A 10 -11.97 -10.79 -17.00
CA LYS A 10 -10.91 -9.94 -17.61
C LYS A 10 -11.19 -8.47 -17.34
N ILE A 11 -12.45 -8.05 -17.47
CA ILE A 11 -12.88 -6.67 -17.17
C ILE A 11 -12.70 -6.39 -15.67
N ALA A 12 -13.18 -7.28 -14.81
CA ALA A 12 -13.09 -7.13 -13.36
C ALA A 12 -11.64 -6.98 -12.86
N ARG A 13 -10.68 -7.74 -13.42
CA ARG A 13 -9.26 -7.60 -13.10
C ARG A 13 -8.71 -6.20 -13.41
N ARG A 14 -9.13 -5.60 -14.53
CA ARG A 14 -8.75 -4.23 -14.90
C ARG A 14 -9.37 -3.21 -13.95
N ILE A 15 -10.61 -3.42 -13.53
CA ILE A 15 -11.28 -2.59 -12.52
C ILE A 15 -10.53 -2.60 -11.19
N VAL A 16 -10.12 -3.78 -10.70
CA VAL A 16 -9.29 -3.91 -9.50
C VAL A 16 -7.94 -3.18 -9.66
N ARG A 17 -7.32 -3.25 -10.83
CA ARG A 17 -6.07 -2.51 -11.10
C ARG A 17 -6.29 -1.00 -11.01
N MET A 18 -7.32 -0.45 -11.67
CA MET A 18 -7.67 0.98 -11.60
C MET A 18 -7.87 1.45 -10.15
N ALA A 19 -8.50 0.64 -9.30
CA ALA A 19 -8.67 0.97 -7.88
C ALA A 19 -7.34 1.20 -7.16
N SER A 20 -6.31 0.39 -7.45
CA SER A 20 -4.98 0.54 -6.84
C SER A 20 -4.10 1.62 -7.49
N GLU A 21 -4.24 1.81 -8.80
CA GLU A 21 -3.37 2.65 -9.63
C GLU A 21 -3.85 4.11 -9.69
N ASP A 22 -5.15 4.30 -9.91
CA ASP A 22 -5.74 5.62 -10.18
C ASP A 22 -6.46 6.21 -8.97
N ILE A 23 -6.86 5.39 -7.99
CA ILE A 23 -7.48 5.85 -6.74
C ILE A 23 -6.48 5.76 -5.59
N GLY A 24 -5.91 4.57 -5.35
CA GLY A 24 -4.84 4.35 -4.40
C GLY A 24 -5.20 4.83 -2.98
N LEU A 25 -4.33 5.66 -2.40
CA LEU A 25 -4.50 6.19 -1.04
C LEU A 25 -5.51 7.34 -0.94
N ALA A 26 -6.05 7.83 -2.05
CA ALA A 26 -7.07 8.87 -2.04
C ALA A 26 -8.41 8.35 -1.50
N ASP A 27 -8.73 7.08 -1.80
CA ASP A 27 -9.84 6.34 -1.20
C ASP A 27 -9.50 4.83 -1.13
N PRO A 28 -8.89 4.36 -0.03
CA PRO A 28 -8.49 2.97 0.13
C PRO A 28 -9.65 1.96 0.09
N ALA A 29 -10.89 2.38 0.33
CA ALA A 29 -12.05 1.47 0.30
C ALA A 29 -12.38 1.00 -1.13
N ALA A 30 -11.95 1.75 -2.15
CA ALA A 30 -12.15 1.42 -3.56
C ALA A 30 -11.62 0.03 -3.93
N LEU A 31 -10.45 -0.36 -3.40
CA LEU A 31 -9.85 -1.66 -3.70
C LEU A 31 -10.72 -2.81 -3.19
N SER A 32 -11.16 -2.74 -1.93
CA SER A 32 -12.02 -3.76 -1.32
C SER A 32 -13.36 -3.89 -2.05
N LEU A 33 -13.97 -2.77 -2.45
CA LEU A 33 -15.19 -2.76 -3.24
C LEU A 33 -15.00 -3.44 -4.60
N CYS A 34 -13.90 -3.14 -5.30
CA CYS A 34 -13.62 -3.75 -6.61
C CYS A 34 -13.30 -5.25 -6.50
N VAL A 35 -12.62 -5.69 -5.43
CA VAL A 35 -12.42 -7.12 -5.15
C VAL A 35 -13.75 -7.82 -4.89
N ALA A 36 -14.66 -7.20 -4.13
CA ALA A 36 -16.01 -7.73 -3.93
C ALA A 36 -16.78 -7.81 -5.25
N ALA A 37 -16.67 -6.80 -6.13
CA ALA A 37 -17.28 -6.83 -7.46
C ALA A 37 -16.70 -7.94 -8.35
N TYR A 38 -15.39 -8.21 -8.28
CA TYR A 38 -14.77 -9.36 -8.94
C TYR A 38 -15.36 -10.68 -8.42
N GLN A 39 -15.44 -10.86 -7.10
CA GLN A 39 -15.98 -12.07 -6.49
C GLN A 39 -17.46 -12.28 -6.83
N ALA A 40 -18.26 -11.22 -6.75
CA ALA A 40 -19.65 -11.24 -7.18
C ALA A 40 -19.76 -11.65 -8.65
N SER A 41 -18.89 -11.10 -9.51
CA SER A 41 -18.91 -11.43 -10.94
C SER A 41 -18.53 -12.89 -11.21
N HIS A 42 -17.58 -13.43 -10.45
CA HIS A 42 -17.20 -14.84 -10.53
C HIS A 42 -18.34 -15.75 -10.06
N PHE A 43 -19.05 -15.36 -9.00
CA PHE A 43 -20.10 -16.16 -8.40
C PHE A 43 -21.39 -16.15 -9.23
N THR A 44 -21.83 -14.99 -9.73
CA THR A 44 -23.11 -14.86 -10.43
C THR A 44 -23.00 -15.11 -11.93
N GLY A 45 -21.85 -14.79 -12.55
CA GLY A 45 -21.68 -14.86 -14.00
C GLY A 45 -22.57 -13.86 -14.76
N MET A 46 -22.55 -13.95 -16.10
CA MET A 46 -23.40 -13.14 -16.97
C MET A 46 -24.80 -13.77 -17.11
N PRO A 47 -25.86 -12.94 -17.23
CA PRO A 47 -25.83 -11.47 -17.33
C PRO A 47 -25.78 -10.70 -15.99
N GLU A 48 -26.02 -11.35 -14.85
CA GLU A 48 -26.25 -10.71 -13.56
C GLU A 48 -25.03 -9.91 -13.05
N CYS A 49 -23.81 -10.37 -13.36
CA CYS A 49 -22.57 -9.72 -12.92
C CYS A 49 -22.36 -8.33 -13.52
N SER A 50 -23.03 -8.00 -14.63
CA SER A 50 -22.94 -6.70 -15.30
C SER A 50 -23.19 -5.53 -14.33
N THR A 51 -24.14 -5.71 -13.40
CA THR A 51 -24.50 -4.70 -12.40
C THR A 51 -23.41 -4.50 -11.35
N ALA A 52 -22.76 -5.57 -10.87
CA ALA A 52 -21.64 -5.50 -9.93
C ALA A 52 -20.44 -4.77 -10.55
N LEU A 53 -20.10 -5.08 -11.81
CA LEU A 53 -19.05 -4.39 -12.55
C LEU A 53 -19.39 -2.92 -12.77
N THR A 54 -20.64 -2.61 -13.15
CA THR A 54 -21.12 -1.24 -13.36
C THR A 54 -21.03 -0.41 -12.08
N MET A 55 -21.47 -0.97 -10.95
CA MET A 55 -21.38 -0.32 -9.64
C MET A 55 -19.94 0.03 -9.29
N ALA A 56 -18.99 -0.90 -9.49
CA ALA A 56 -17.58 -0.66 -9.23
C ALA A 56 -17.00 0.45 -10.13
N VAL A 57 -17.31 0.45 -11.43
CA VAL A 57 -16.84 1.49 -12.35
C VAL A 57 -17.39 2.86 -11.96
N ILE A 58 -18.69 2.97 -11.66
CA ILE A 58 -19.30 4.24 -11.23
C ILE A 58 -18.62 4.75 -9.95
N TYR A 59 -18.39 3.87 -8.98
CA TYR A 59 -17.70 4.21 -7.75
C TYR A 59 -16.32 4.79 -8.03
N LEU A 60 -15.48 4.08 -8.80
CA LEU A 60 -14.14 4.53 -9.17
C LEU A 60 -14.16 5.87 -9.92
N CYS A 61 -15.12 6.08 -10.83
CA CYS A 61 -15.27 7.35 -11.54
C CYS A 61 -15.48 8.53 -10.58
N LYS A 62 -16.26 8.35 -9.49
CA LYS A 62 -16.56 9.39 -8.51
C LYS A 62 -15.49 9.55 -7.41
N CYS A 63 -14.62 8.57 -7.20
CA CYS A 63 -13.54 8.67 -6.20
C CYS A 63 -12.53 9.79 -6.53
N PRO A 64 -11.90 10.40 -5.52
CA PRO A 64 -10.71 11.22 -5.73
C PRO A 64 -9.60 10.38 -6.38
N LYS A 65 -8.83 10.98 -7.29
CA LYS A 65 -7.78 10.28 -8.05
C LYS A 65 -6.41 10.53 -7.43
N SER A 66 -5.58 9.49 -7.37
CA SER A 66 -4.18 9.58 -6.98
C SER A 66 -3.38 8.38 -7.48
N ASN A 67 -2.30 8.66 -8.20
CA ASN A 67 -1.30 7.68 -8.62
C ASN A 67 -0.08 7.63 -7.69
N ALA A 68 -0.19 8.19 -6.48
CA ALA A 68 0.93 8.30 -5.54
C ALA A 68 1.55 6.94 -5.17
N VAL A 69 0.73 5.89 -5.10
CA VAL A 69 1.18 4.52 -4.82
C VAL A 69 2.02 3.98 -5.97
N ASP A 70 1.57 4.17 -7.20
CA ASP A 70 2.27 3.69 -8.40
C ASP A 70 3.62 4.40 -8.59
N LEU A 71 3.65 5.72 -8.37
CA LEU A 71 4.88 6.52 -8.36
C LEU A 71 5.85 6.07 -7.27
N ALA A 72 5.36 5.85 -6.04
CA ALA A 72 6.18 5.39 -4.92
C ALA A 72 6.78 4.00 -5.20
N TYR A 73 5.99 3.07 -5.74
CA TYR A 73 6.47 1.74 -6.10
C TYR A 73 7.52 1.80 -7.21
N SER A 74 7.25 2.56 -8.28
CA SER A 74 8.17 2.72 -9.40
C SER A 74 9.51 3.30 -8.96
N LYS A 75 9.49 4.29 -8.06
CA LYS A 75 10.70 4.87 -7.47
C LYS A 75 11.42 3.90 -6.54
N ALA A 76 10.71 3.16 -5.70
CA ALA A 76 11.32 2.14 -4.86
C ALA A 76 12.00 1.05 -5.71
N LYS A 77 11.32 0.60 -6.78
CA LYS A 77 11.85 -0.38 -7.73
C LYS A 77 13.10 0.12 -8.42
N SER A 78 13.13 1.38 -8.88
CA SER A 78 14.32 1.94 -9.52
C SER A 78 15.52 1.98 -8.58
N LEU A 79 15.31 2.40 -7.32
CA LEU A 79 16.38 2.46 -6.31
C LEU A 79 16.94 1.07 -5.99
N VAL A 80 16.10 0.03 -5.92
CA VAL A 80 16.57 -1.34 -5.71
C VAL A 80 17.43 -1.83 -6.89
N LEU A 81 17.07 -1.45 -8.12
CA LEU A 81 17.86 -1.79 -9.30
C LEU A 81 19.17 -0.99 -9.41
N GLU A 82 19.18 0.24 -8.90
CA GLU A 82 20.36 1.11 -8.85
C GLU A 82 21.36 0.67 -7.75
N TYR A 83 20.86 0.21 -6.60
CA TYR A 83 21.66 -0.22 -5.45
C TYR A 83 21.36 -1.68 -5.04
N PRO A 84 21.69 -2.67 -5.89
CA PRO A 84 21.33 -4.07 -5.65
C PRO A 84 21.98 -4.67 -4.40
N ASP A 85 23.16 -4.19 -4.02
CA ASP A 85 23.93 -4.69 -2.88
C ASP A 85 23.76 -3.84 -1.61
N ALA A 86 22.79 -2.92 -1.59
CA ALA A 86 22.54 -2.08 -0.43
C ALA A 86 22.19 -2.96 0.80
N PRO A 87 22.99 -2.91 1.88
CA PRO A 87 22.78 -3.79 3.01
C PRO A 87 21.53 -3.38 3.81
N VAL A 88 20.79 -4.37 4.31
CA VAL A 88 19.78 -4.13 5.35
C VAL A 88 20.47 -3.54 6.58
N PRO A 89 19.99 -2.42 7.17
CA PRO A 89 20.57 -1.85 8.38
C PRO A 89 20.69 -2.88 9.51
N LEU A 90 21.85 -2.93 10.18
CA LEU A 90 22.19 -3.96 11.16
C LEU A 90 21.16 -4.11 12.28
N HIS A 91 20.61 -3.01 12.75
CA HIS A 91 19.65 -2.99 13.86
C HIS A 91 18.28 -3.58 13.53
N ILE A 92 17.92 -3.74 12.25
CA ILE A 92 16.67 -4.43 11.84
C ILE A 92 16.92 -5.83 11.25
N ARG A 93 18.17 -6.32 11.25
CA ARG A 93 18.46 -7.68 10.84
C ARG A 93 17.99 -8.67 11.90
N ASN A 94 17.47 -9.80 11.44
CA ASN A 94 17.18 -10.91 12.33
C ASN A 94 18.47 -11.44 12.98
N ALA A 95 18.42 -11.76 14.28
CA ALA A 95 19.56 -12.25 15.06
C ALA A 95 19.21 -13.53 15.84
N PRO A 96 18.82 -14.64 15.17
CA PRO A 96 18.33 -15.84 15.85
C PRO A 96 19.43 -16.70 16.48
N THR A 97 20.71 -16.50 16.10
CA THR A 97 21.84 -17.29 16.62
C THR A 97 22.74 -16.44 17.52
N LYS A 98 23.43 -17.10 18.46
CA LYS A 98 24.40 -16.44 19.36
C LYS A 98 25.50 -15.71 18.58
N LEU A 99 25.99 -16.31 17.48
CA LEU A 99 26.98 -15.70 16.61
C LEU A 99 26.47 -14.39 15.99
N MET A 100 25.23 -14.38 15.46
CA MET A 100 24.64 -13.17 14.86
C MET A 100 24.48 -12.04 15.89
N SER A 101 24.04 -12.35 17.11
CA SER A 101 23.95 -11.35 18.19
C SER A 101 25.33 -10.80 18.59
N GLN A 102 26.37 -11.66 18.63
CA GLN A 102 27.76 -11.25 18.88
C GLN A 102 28.29 -10.33 17.77
N LEU A 103 27.92 -10.59 16.51
CA LEU A 103 28.21 -9.74 15.35
C LEU A 103 27.36 -8.46 15.31
N GLY A 104 26.52 -8.21 16.32
CA GLY A 104 25.76 -6.97 16.46
C GLY A 104 24.45 -6.91 15.67
N TYR A 105 23.96 -8.05 15.15
CA TYR A 105 22.69 -8.09 14.42
C TYR A 105 21.54 -7.80 15.40
N GLY A 106 20.59 -6.95 15.00
CA GLY A 106 19.48 -6.53 15.84
C GLY A 106 19.87 -5.62 17.02
N ARG A 107 21.15 -5.29 17.19
CA ARG A 107 21.61 -4.41 18.28
C ARG A 107 21.08 -3.00 18.05
N GLY A 108 20.44 -2.44 19.07
CA GLY A 108 19.87 -1.09 19.00
C GLY A 108 18.50 -1.01 18.30
N TYR A 109 17.87 -2.15 17.99
CA TYR A 109 16.50 -2.15 17.50
C TYR A 109 15.55 -1.53 18.52
N VAL A 110 14.75 -0.55 18.09
CA VAL A 110 13.69 0.02 18.93
C VAL A 110 12.38 -0.68 18.59
N HIS A 111 11.88 -1.48 19.54
CA HIS A 111 10.59 -2.14 19.39
C HIS A 111 9.44 -1.17 19.71
N THR A 112 8.82 -0.59 18.69
CA THR A 112 7.84 0.50 18.85
C THR A 112 6.46 0.06 19.37
N ASN A 113 6.21 -1.25 19.46
CA ASN A 113 4.89 -1.83 19.79
C ASN A 113 4.93 -2.66 21.09
N GLN A 114 5.71 -2.25 22.08
CA GLN A 114 5.69 -2.87 23.42
C GLN A 114 4.55 -2.31 24.27
N PRO A 115 4.05 -3.02 25.30
CA PRO A 115 3.02 -2.52 26.20
C PRO A 115 3.35 -1.12 26.76
N GLU A 116 4.62 -0.90 27.11
CA GLU A 116 5.15 0.37 27.60
C GLU A 116 5.14 1.46 26.52
N ALA A 117 5.18 1.10 25.22
CA ALA A 117 5.17 2.04 24.10
C ALA A 117 3.86 2.83 23.94
N THR A 118 2.84 2.50 24.74
CA THR A 118 1.62 3.30 24.90
C THR A 118 1.82 4.52 25.80
N LEU A 119 2.84 4.55 26.66
CA LEU A 119 3.09 5.68 27.57
C LEU A 119 3.60 6.91 26.79
N PRO A 120 3.23 8.13 27.20
CA PRO A 120 3.53 9.36 26.45
C PRO A 120 5.02 9.55 26.10
N GLN A 121 5.94 9.16 26.98
CA GLN A 121 7.38 9.27 26.75
C GLN A 121 7.86 8.42 25.55
N PHE A 122 7.17 7.33 25.25
CA PHE A 122 7.49 6.39 24.17
C PHE A 122 6.72 6.68 22.86
N GLN A 123 5.83 7.67 22.88
CA GLN A 123 5.17 8.17 21.67
C GLN A 123 5.96 9.32 21.00
N SER A 124 7.02 9.81 21.65
CA SER A 124 7.81 10.91 21.10
C SER A 124 8.46 10.52 19.76
N ARG A 125 8.52 11.49 18.84
CA ARG A 125 9.17 11.32 17.54
C ARG A 125 10.64 10.91 17.69
N ALA A 126 11.30 11.41 18.75
CA ALA A 126 12.67 11.05 19.10
C ALA A 126 12.79 9.58 19.52
N PHE A 127 11.83 9.04 20.29
CA PHE A 127 11.84 7.62 20.67
C PHE A 127 11.60 6.68 19.47
N ARG A 128 10.78 7.10 18.50
CA ARG A 128 10.50 6.31 17.29
C ARG A 128 11.49 6.54 16.13
N ALA A 129 12.49 7.38 16.32
CA ALA A 129 13.47 7.73 15.29
C ALA A 129 14.55 6.64 15.18
N GLN A 130 14.22 5.54 14.51
CA GLN A 130 15.22 4.64 13.90
C GLN A 130 15.12 4.72 12.38
N THR A 131 16.22 4.43 11.70
CA THR A 131 16.30 4.48 10.23
C THR A 131 15.99 3.11 9.63
N TYR A 132 15.08 3.05 8.66
CA TYR A 132 14.69 1.77 8.04
C TYR A 132 15.32 1.54 6.67
N LEU A 133 15.74 2.62 6.01
CA LEU A 133 16.42 2.55 4.73
C LEU A 133 17.92 2.28 4.92
N PRO A 134 18.57 1.57 3.99
CA PRO A 134 20.04 1.50 3.91
C PRO A 134 20.66 2.90 3.89
N GLU A 135 21.92 3.00 4.34
CA GLU A 135 22.64 4.28 4.43
C GLU A 135 22.63 5.07 3.11
N VAL A 136 22.84 4.37 1.99
CA VAL A 136 22.86 4.96 0.64
C VAL A 136 21.50 5.56 0.22
N LEU A 137 20.41 5.17 0.89
CA LEU A 137 19.05 5.66 0.60
C LEU A 137 18.52 6.65 1.66
N LEU A 138 19.29 6.97 2.69
CA LEU A 138 18.86 7.91 3.72
C LEU A 138 18.60 9.30 3.13
N GLY A 139 17.50 9.93 3.55
CA GLY A 139 17.05 11.22 3.01
C GLY A 139 16.28 11.12 1.69
N THR A 140 16.23 9.94 1.05
CA THR A 140 15.48 9.75 -0.18
C THR A 140 13.99 9.75 0.09
N GLN A 141 13.26 10.67 -0.55
CA GLN A 141 11.80 10.67 -0.52
C GLN A 141 11.24 9.67 -1.54
N ILE A 142 10.83 8.49 -1.09
CA ILE A 142 10.21 7.46 -1.95
C ILE A 142 8.72 7.75 -2.17
N VAL A 143 7.99 8.03 -1.10
CA VAL A 143 6.56 8.34 -1.15
C VAL A 143 6.39 9.84 -1.41
N PRO A 144 5.65 10.25 -2.45
CA PRO A 144 5.38 11.67 -2.69
C PRO A 144 4.57 12.28 -1.54
N ASN A 145 4.53 13.61 -1.45
CA ASN A 145 3.72 14.28 -0.43
C ASN A 145 2.23 14.05 -0.74
N ILE A 146 1.59 13.14 0.00
CA ILE A 146 0.15 12.88 -0.09
C ILE A 146 -0.53 13.78 0.96
N SER A 147 -1.35 14.72 0.51
CA SER A 147 -2.25 15.43 1.42
C SER A 147 -3.25 14.44 1.99
N ARG A 148 -3.38 14.35 3.32
CA ARG A 148 -4.48 13.58 3.94
C ARG A 148 -5.80 14.09 3.33
N PRO A 149 -6.68 13.23 2.82
CA PRO A 149 -8.02 13.65 2.43
C PRO A 149 -8.64 14.36 3.62
N SER A 150 -9.24 15.53 3.41
CA SER A 150 -9.97 16.19 4.48
C SER A 150 -11.06 15.23 4.95
N ALA A 151 -11.24 15.08 6.27
CA ALA A 151 -12.25 14.19 6.86
C ALA A 151 -13.70 14.60 6.56
N ARG A 152 -13.93 15.47 5.56
CA ARG A 152 -15.21 16.09 5.19
C ARG A 152 -15.52 15.91 3.69
N GLY A 153 -15.34 14.71 3.18
CA GLY A 153 -15.90 14.26 1.90
C GLY A 153 -17.08 13.32 2.11
N GLY A 154 -17.95 13.62 3.08
CA GLY A 154 -19.17 12.84 3.29
C GLY A 154 -20.05 12.90 2.03
N TRP A 155 -20.48 11.74 1.57
CA TRP A 155 -21.43 11.59 0.49
C TRP A 155 -22.76 12.25 0.89
N THR A 156 -23.07 13.42 0.34
CA THR A 156 -24.45 13.91 0.26
C THR A 156 -25.04 13.41 -1.08
N PRO A 157 -26.22 12.76 -1.07
CA PRO A 157 -26.86 12.24 -2.28
C PRO A 157 -27.02 13.29 -3.38
#